data_AF-A0A7S3DGG5-F1
#
_entry.id   AF-A0A7S3DGG5-F1
#
_cell.length_a   1.000
_cell.length_b   1.000
_cell.length_c   1.000
_cell.angle_alpha   90.00
_cell.angle_beta   90.00
_cell.angle_gamma   90.00
#
_symmetry.space_group_name_H-M   'P 1'
#
loop_
_entity.id
_entity.type
_entity.pdbx_description
1 polymer ?
#
loop_
_entity_poly.entity_id
_entity_poly.type
_entity_poly.pdbx_seq_one_letter_code
_entity_poly.pdbx_strand_id
1 'polypeptide(L)'
;LLLAEQKALQVICKKLKIFIPRGMPRMDVWQQIADNWDSSKEECKIAMVGKYTGLTDSYLSVIKSLEHASVAAKRRLKILWINAEDLVMPEGGVKENSEDGPASFAPSPLKSLSPSHGGVKEPTPMEKYEKAWQTLKEADGVLVPGGFGSRGVEGKILAAQYAREKKVPYFGICLGLQIAAIEYARNVLGLKNANSAEFDEDVEHKVVVYMPEISKTHMGGTMRLGSRATKFVHKDCLLAKLYGNDEEVHERHRHRYEINPTLVPKLEEAGMKFVGRDDTGERMEILELDEHPYYVATQYHPEFKTRPHRPSPPFLGLLLAASGQLESWKENRGRKGLF
;
A
#
# COMPACT_ATOMS: atom_id res chain seq x y z
N LEU A 1 15.50 -19.94 -16.35
CA LEU A 1 16.48 -21.02 -16.09
C LEU A 1 16.10 -22.27 -16.89
N LEU A 2 14.90 -22.82 -16.68
CA LEU A 2 14.38 -23.98 -17.44
C LEU A 2 14.57 -23.90 -18.97
N LEU A 3 14.17 -22.79 -19.60
CA LEU A 3 14.34 -22.63 -21.05
C LEU A 3 15.82 -22.59 -21.50
N ALA A 4 16.72 -22.15 -20.63
CA ALA A 4 18.16 -22.14 -20.91
C ALA A 4 18.72 -23.57 -20.87
N GLU A 5 18.31 -24.39 -19.89
CA GLU A 5 18.66 -25.81 -19.81
C GLU A 5 18.16 -26.59 -21.02
N GLN A 6 16.94 -26.29 -21.48
CA GLN A 6 16.34 -26.89 -22.67
C GLN A 6 16.93 -26.37 -23.99
N LYS A 7 17.94 -25.49 -23.95
CA LYS A 7 18.59 -24.89 -25.12
C LYS A 7 17.61 -24.17 -26.08
N ALA A 8 16.52 -23.62 -25.55
CA ALA A 8 15.46 -22.99 -26.35
C ALA A 8 15.99 -21.78 -27.15
N LEU A 9 16.89 -21.00 -26.55
CA LEU A 9 17.49 -19.83 -27.18
C LEU A 9 18.25 -20.21 -28.46
N GLN A 10 19.06 -21.28 -28.40
CA GLN A 10 19.84 -21.78 -29.54
C GLN A 10 18.94 -22.19 -30.69
N VAL A 11 17.81 -22.84 -30.39
CA VAL A 11 16.80 -23.24 -31.39
C VAL A 11 16.16 -22.01 -32.05
N ILE A 12 15.75 -21.01 -31.25
CA ILE A 12 15.14 -19.77 -31.75
C ILE A 12 16.13 -19.02 -32.65
N CYS A 13 17.37 -18.84 -32.21
CA CYS A 13 18.41 -18.15 -32.98
C CYS A 13 18.71 -18.82 -34.31
N LYS A 14 18.79 -20.15 -34.33
CA LYS A 14 18.99 -20.92 -35.56
C LYS A 14 17.81 -20.71 -36.53
N LYS A 15 16.58 -20.76 -36.05
CA LYS A 15 15.37 -20.59 -36.89
C LYS A 15 15.23 -19.16 -37.42
N LEU A 16 15.47 -18.17 -36.58
CA LEU A 16 15.31 -16.75 -36.93
C LEU A 16 16.57 -16.14 -37.55
N LYS A 17 17.66 -16.91 -37.69
CA LYS A 17 18.97 -16.45 -38.17
C LYS A 17 19.51 -15.25 -37.39
N ILE A 18 19.30 -15.27 -36.06
CA ILE A 18 19.77 -14.22 -35.14
C ILE A 18 21.13 -14.65 -34.56
N PHE A 19 22.13 -13.77 -34.64
CA PHE A 19 23.41 -13.95 -33.98
C PHE A 19 23.33 -13.49 -32.52
N ILE A 20 23.82 -14.31 -31.58
CA ILE A 20 23.96 -13.94 -30.17
C ILE A 20 25.45 -13.81 -29.83
N PRO A 21 25.89 -12.64 -29.30
CA PRO A 21 27.25 -12.47 -28.82
C PRO A 21 27.63 -13.48 -27.73
N ARG A 22 28.92 -13.87 -27.70
CA ARG A 22 29.46 -14.71 -26.61
C ARG A 22 29.21 -14.05 -25.26
N GLY A 23 28.79 -14.85 -24.27
CA GLY A 23 28.54 -14.39 -22.90
C GLY A 23 27.12 -13.87 -22.64
N MET A 24 26.23 -13.88 -23.64
CA MET A 24 24.80 -13.65 -23.45
C MET A 24 23.98 -14.94 -23.59
N PRO A 25 22.87 -15.09 -22.84
CA PRO A 25 22.32 -14.15 -21.85
C PRO A 25 23.00 -14.25 -20.48
N ARG A 26 22.97 -13.15 -19.71
CA ARG A 26 23.41 -13.11 -18.30
C ARG A 26 22.39 -13.84 -17.42
N MET A 27 22.68 -15.09 -17.05
CA MET A 27 21.78 -15.95 -16.26
C MET A 27 22.03 -15.89 -14.75
N ASP A 28 23.18 -15.34 -14.34
CA ASP A 28 23.60 -15.13 -12.95
C ASP A 28 22.54 -14.41 -12.12
N VAL A 29 21.98 -13.31 -12.65
CA VAL A 29 20.94 -12.54 -11.97
C VAL A 29 19.67 -13.36 -11.75
N TRP A 30 19.26 -14.13 -12.76
CA TRP A 30 18.06 -14.98 -12.66
C TRP A 30 18.26 -16.17 -11.75
N GLN A 31 19.46 -16.75 -11.72
CA GLN A 31 19.82 -17.83 -10.80
C GLN A 31 19.77 -17.32 -9.35
N GLN A 32 20.41 -16.18 -9.08
CA GLN A 32 20.41 -15.60 -7.74
C GLN A 32 19.00 -15.29 -7.22
N ILE A 33 18.12 -14.76 -8.08
CA ILE A 33 16.72 -14.50 -7.72
C ILE A 33 15.99 -15.82 -7.38
N ALA A 34 16.16 -16.85 -8.20
CA ALA A 34 15.55 -18.17 -7.96
C ALA A 34 16.08 -18.79 -6.66
N ASP A 35 17.40 -18.77 -6.45
CA ASP A 35 18.03 -19.31 -5.25
C ASP A 35 17.54 -18.58 -3.98
N ASN A 36 17.42 -17.25 -4.02
CA ASN A 36 16.90 -16.46 -2.92
C ASN A 36 15.41 -16.78 -2.64
N TRP A 37 14.61 -16.99 -3.69
CA TRP A 37 13.21 -17.39 -3.55
C TRP A 37 13.09 -18.75 -2.86
N ASP A 38 13.84 -19.75 -3.32
CA ASP A 38 13.77 -21.13 -2.81
C ASP A 38 14.40 -21.28 -1.42
N SER A 39 15.42 -20.49 -1.09
CA SER A 39 16.14 -20.57 0.20
C SER A 39 15.50 -19.76 1.33
N SER A 40 14.56 -18.86 1.04
CA SER A 40 13.91 -18.02 2.05
C SER A 40 12.94 -18.83 2.92
N LYS A 41 13.30 -19.05 4.19
CA LYS A 41 12.50 -19.85 5.15
C LYS A 41 11.67 -19.03 6.12
N GLU A 42 12.19 -17.88 6.56
CA GLU A 42 11.52 -17.02 7.54
C GLU A 42 10.33 -16.32 6.88
N GLU A 43 9.14 -16.53 7.45
CA GLU A 43 7.90 -15.94 6.95
C GLU A 43 7.82 -14.44 7.30
N CYS A 44 7.23 -13.65 6.40
CA CYS A 44 6.82 -12.28 6.67
C CYS A 44 5.36 -12.13 6.20
N LYS A 45 4.47 -11.86 7.16
CA LYS A 45 3.02 -11.80 6.98
C LYS A 45 2.58 -10.37 6.71
N ILE A 46 2.07 -10.11 5.51
CA ILE A 46 1.53 -8.79 5.15
C ILE A 46 0.02 -8.88 5.02
N ALA A 47 -0.72 -8.16 5.86
CA ALA A 47 -2.16 -7.99 5.75
C ALA A 47 -2.48 -7.04 4.60
N MET A 48 -3.15 -7.56 3.56
CA MET A 48 -3.65 -6.75 2.46
C MET A 48 -5.14 -6.47 2.67
N VAL A 49 -5.45 -5.23 3.02
CA VAL A 49 -6.80 -4.78 3.38
C VAL A 49 -7.49 -4.19 2.15
N GLY A 50 -8.25 -5.04 1.47
CA GLY A 50 -8.80 -4.76 0.15
C GLY A 50 -10.31 -4.91 0.07
N LYS A 51 -10.85 -4.71 -1.13
CA LYS A 51 -12.26 -4.94 -1.46
C LYS A 51 -12.50 -6.32 -2.08
N TYR A 52 -11.48 -6.89 -2.72
CA TYR A 52 -11.60 -8.10 -3.53
C TYR A 52 -10.69 -9.22 -3.02
N THR A 53 -10.95 -9.72 -1.81
CA THR A 53 -10.12 -10.80 -1.21
C THR A 53 -10.14 -12.11 -1.99
N GLY A 54 -11.20 -12.38 -2.77
CA GLY A 54 -11.33 -13.58 -3.59
C GLY A 54 -10.86 -13.43 -5.05
N LEU A 55 -10.43 -12.25 -5.48
CA LEU A 55 -10.01 -12.00 -6.87
C LEU A 55 -8.56 -11.51 -6.89
N THR A 56 -7.62 -12.45 -6.82
CA THR A 56 -6.17 -12.19 -6.80
C THR A 56 -5.71 -11.32 -7.97
N ASP A 57 -6.34 -11.44 -9.13
CA ASP A 57 -5.99 -10.69 -10.34
C ASP A 57 -6.19 -9.18 -10.19
N SER A 58 -7.10 -8.77 -9.31
CA SER A 58 -7.35 -7.34 -9.03
C SER A 58 -6.14 -6.66 -8.38
N TYR A 59 -5.23 -7.44 -7.79
CA TYR A 59 -4.05 -6.96 -7.07
C TYR A 59 -2.74 -7.53 -7.62
N LEU A 60 -2.74 -8.10 -8.83
CA LEU A 60 -1.58 -8.82 -9.37
C LEU A 60 -0.29 -8.00 -9.38
N SER A 61 -0.35 -6.72 -9.78
CA SER A 61 0.83 -5.83 -9.78
C SER A 61 1.37 -5.59 -8.37
N VAL A 62 0.48 -5.43 -7.38
CA VAL A 62 0.84 -5.28 -5.96
C VAL A 62 1.46 -6.56 -5.42
N ILE A 63 0.86 -7.72 -5.72
CA ILE A 63 1.39 -9.04 -5.34
C ILE A 63 2.81 -9.22 -5.91
N LYS A 64 3.03 -8.94 -7.20
CA LYS A 64 4.36 -9.04 -7.82
C LYS A 64 5.37 -8.07 -7.20
N SER A 65 4.92 -6.90 -6.75
CA SER A 65 5.79 -5.95 -6.06
C SER A 65 6.21 -6.43 -4.68
N LEU A 66 5.29 -7.03 -3.93
CA LEU A 66 5.58 -7.69 -2.65
C LEU A 66 6.51 -8.89 -2.84
N GLU A 67 6.28 -9.73 -3.86
CA GLU A 67 7.16 -10.87 -4.18
C GLU A 67 8.59 -10.41 -4.50
N HIS A 68 8.78 -9.38 -5.33
CA HIS A 68 10.11 -8.85 -5.61
C HIS A 68 10.78 -8.29 -4.35
N ALA A 69 10.02 -7.58 -3.51
CA ALA A 69 10.51 -7.05 -2.24
C ALA A 69 10.87 -8.16 -1.25
N SER A 70 10.10 -9.24 -1.18
CA SER A 70 10.35 -10.36 -0.27
C SER A 70 11.60 -11.15 -0.66
N VAL A 71 11.85 -11.33 -1.97
CA VAL A 71 13.12 -11.92 -2.46
C VAL A 71 14.32 -11.08 -2.02
N ALA A 72 14.22 -9.76 -2.19
CA ALA A 72 15.31 -8.85 -1.81
C ALA A 72 15.54 -8.82 -0.29
N ALA A 73 14.47 -8.91 0.51
CA ALA A 73 14.53 -9.01 1.98
C ALA A 73 14.90 -10.43 2.48
N LYS A 74 14.98 -11.42 1.59
CA LYS A 74 15.19 -12.85 1.93
C LYS A 74 14.14 -13.36 2.93
N ARG A 75 12.87 -13.10 2.60
CA ARG A 75 11.70 -13.51 3.38
C ARG A 75 10.71 -14.29 2.51
N ARG A 76 10.09 -15.30 3.11
CA ARG A 76 8.95 -16.00 2.53
C ARG A 76 7.70 -15.16 2.74
N LEU A 77 7.21 -14.53 1.68
CA LEU A 77 5.99 -13.71 1.76
C LEU A 77 4.76 -14.57 2.05
N LYS A 78 3.97 -14.14 3.03
CA LYS A 78 2.62 -14.65 3.27
C LYS A 78 1.63 -13.50 3.25
N ILE A 79 0.80 -13.43 2.21
CA ILE A 79 -0.25 -12.40 2.11
C ILE A 79 -1.48 -12.88 2.89
N LEU A 80 -1.85 -12.10 3.90
CA LEU A 80 -3.07 -12.30 4.67
C LEU A 80 -4.17 -11.41 4.10
N TRP A 81 -5.21 -12.02 3.55
CA TRP A 81 -6.27 -11.30 2.86
C TRP A 81 -7.37 -10.88 3.83
N ILE A 82 -7.67 -9.59 3.87
CA ILE A 82 -8.71 -9.02 4.73
C ILE A 82 -9.68 -8.22 3.87
N ASN A 83 -10.97 -8.56 3.94
CA ASN A 83 -12.01 -7.74 3.33
C ASN A 83 -12.25 -6.58 4.28
N ALA A 84 -12.09 -5.36 3.78
CA ALA A 84 -12.22 -4.17 4.61
C ALA A 84 -13.59 -4.06 5.28
N GLU A 85 -14.67 -4.53 4.66
CA GLU A 85 -16.01 -4.50 5.27
C GLU A 85 -16.11 -5.36 6.54
N ASP A 86 -15.33 -6.45 6.61
CA ASP A 86 -15.32 -7.33 7.77
C ASP A 86 -14.57 -6.70 8.97
N LEU A 87 -13.86 -5.58 8.79
CA LEU A 87 -13.22 -4.87 9.93
C LEU A 87 -14.20 -3.96 10.69
N VAL A 88 -15.42 -3.76 10.17
CA VAL A 88 -16.45 -2.93 10.80
C VAL A 88 -17.36 -3.82 11.65
N MET A 89 -17.65 -3.38 12.88
CA MET A 89 -18.58 -4.10 13.77
C MET A 89 -19.95 -4.27 13.10
N PRO A 90 -20.52 -5.48 13.04
CA PRO A 90 -21.85 -5.71 12.48
C PRO A 90 -22.95 -5.12 13.38
N GLU A 91 -24.03 -4.63 12.78
CA GLU A 91 -25.21 -4.13 13.50
C GLU A 91 -25.82 -5.21 14.41
N GLY A 92 -25.98 -4.90 15.71
CA GLY A 92 -26.54 -5.81 16.71
C GLY A 92 -25.52 -6.55 17.59
N GLY A 93 -24.21 -6.38 17.37
CA GLY A 93 -23.18 -6.89 18.26
C GLY A 93 -23.01 -6.03 19.51
N VAL A 94 -23.66 -6.40 20.63
CA VAL A 94 -23.37 -5.81 21.94
C VAL A 94 -22.01 -6.33 22.41
N LYS A 95 -21.06 -5.43 22.72
CA LYS A 95 -19.87 -5.79 23.49
C LYS A 95 -20.33 -6.10 24.92
N GLU A 96 -20.35 -7.37 25.31
CA GLU A 96 -20.21 -7.68 26.74
C GLU A 96 -18.78 -7.28 27.16
N ASN A 97 -18.70 -6.53 28.26
CA ASN A 97 -17.53 -5.79 28.71
C ASN A 97 -16.22 -6.58 28.62
N SER A 98 -15.35 -6.15 27.70
CA SER A 98 -13.90 -6.26 27.86
C SER A 98 -13.30 -4.91 27.50
N GLU A 99 -12.54 -4.36 28.44
CA GLU A 99 -11.84 -3.08 28.34
C GLU A 99 -10.78 -3.17 27.23
N ASP A 100 -11.14 -2.74 26.00
CA ASP A 100 -10.28 -2.06 25.02
C ASP A 100 -10.98 -2.02 23.64
N GLY A 101 -11.52 -0.86 23.26
CA GLY A 101 -11.90 -0.55 21.88
C GLY A 101 -12.87 0.64 21.78
N PRO A 102 -12.63 1.62 20.88
CA PRO A 102 -13.34 2.89 20.90
C PRO A 102 -14.78 2.80 20.36
N ALA A 103 -15.53 3.84 20.70
CA ALA A 103 -16.98 3.96 20.70
C ALA A 103 -17.67 3.99 19.32
N SER A 104 -18.92 3.56 19.36
CA SER A 104 -19.90 3.29 18.30
C SER A 104 -20.25 4.46 17.38
N PHE A 105 -20.40 4.15 16.08
CA PHE A 105 -21.28 4.85 15.14
C PHE A 105 -22.19 3.82 14.47
N ALA A 106 -23.50 4.07 14.45
CA ALA A 106 -24.53 3.19 13.90
C ALA A 106 -24.99 3.68 12.51
N PRO A 107 -25.19 2.78 11.53
CA PRO A 107 -26.05 3.03 10.37
C PRO A 107 -27.41 2.33 10.50
N SER A 108 -28.34 2.71 9.61
CA SER A 108 -29.75 2.32 9.57
C SER A 108 -30.00 1.07 8.71
N PRO A 109 -31.08 0.29 8.95
CA PRO A 109 -31.16 -1.10 8.51
C PRO A 109 -31.71 -1.28 7.08
N LEU A 110 -31.12 -2.22 6.34
CA LEU A 110 -31.70 -2.82 5.14
C LEU A 110 -32.04 -4.30 5.41
N LYS A 111 -33.33 -4.63 5.31
CA LYS A 111 -33.84 -6.01 5.41
C LYS A 111 -33.61 -6.77 4.11
N SER A 112 -33.19 -8.03 4.21
CA SER A 112 -33.61 -9.05 3.25
C SER A 112 -33.67 -10.45 3.88
N LEU A 113 -34.68 -11.21 3.45
CA LEU A 113 -35.07 -12.55 3.88
C LEU A 113 -34.43 -13.64 3.00
N SER A 114 -34.21 -14.79 3.64
CA SER A 114 -33.59 -16.09 3.22
C SER A 114 -34.29 -16.84 2.04
N PRO A 115 -33.76 -17.94 1.43
CA PRO A 115 -33.56 -19.25 2.09
C PRO A 115 -32.39 -20.16 1.64
N SER A 116 -32.22 -21.22 2.43
CA SER A 116 -31.21 -22.29 2.53
C SER A 116 -31.06 -23.26 1.35
N HIS A 117 -29.83 -23.72 1.09
CA HIS A 117 -29.48 -25.06 0.57
C HIS A 117 -28.19 -25.57 1.23
N GLY A 118 -28.12 -26.87 1.53
CA GLY A 118 -27.03 -27.52 2.26
C GLY A 118 -25.65 -27.38 1.59
N GLY A 119 -24.69 -26.90 2.35
CA GLY A 119 -23.31 -26.62 1.99
C GLY A 119 -22.63 -26.00 3.21
N VAL A 120 -21.31 -25.93 3.25
CA VAL A 120 -20.52 -25.31 4.34
C VAL A 120 -21.24 -24.05 4.85
N LYS A 121 -21.66 -24.05 6.13
CA LYS A 121 -22.42 -22.93 6.70
C LYS A 121 -21.59 -21.66 6.49
N GLU A 122 -22.13 -20.69 5.75
CA GLU A 122 -21.43 -19.42 5.58
C GLU A 122 -21.16 -18.81 6.96
N PRO A 123 -19.95 -18.28 7.20
CA PRO A 123 -19.63 -17.67 8.47
C PRO A 123 -20.54 -16.48 8.72
N THR A 124 -21.02 -16.36 9.95
CA THR A 124 -21.83 -15.24 10.43
C THR A 124 -21.05 -13.92 10.31
N PRO A 125 -21.74 -12.76 10.26
CA PRO A 125 -21.06 -11.47 10.24
C PRO A 125 -20.08 -11.27 11.39
N MET A 126 -20.41 -11.75 12.59
CA MET A 126 -19.53 -11.68 13.76
C MET A 126 -18.28 -12.56 13.60
N GLU A 127 -18.44 -13.80 13.11
CA GLU A 127 -17.29 -14.68 12.84
C GLU A 127 -16.36 -14.10 11.77
N LYS A 128 -16.92 -13.45 10.73
CA LYS A 128 -16.13 -12.72 9.72
C LYS A 128 -15.35 -11.57 10.37
N TYR A 129 -16.00 -10.80 11.24
CA TYR A 129 -15.39 -9.70 11.96
C TYR A 129 -14.24 -10.14 12.86
N GLU A 130 -14.48 -11.13 13.72
CA GLU A 130 -13.47 -11.66 14.63
C GLU A 130 -12.27 -12.22 13.87
N LYS A 131 -12.52 -12.98 12.79
CA LYS A 131 -11.48 -13.52 11.94
C LYS A 131 -10.67 -12.42 11.24
N ALA A 132 -11.32 -11.37 10.74
CA ALA A 132 -10.65 -10.24 10.09
C ALA A 132 -9.70 -9.53 11.07
N TRP A 133 -10.16 -9.24 12.29
CA TRP A 133 -9.33 -8.62 13.32
C TRP A 133 -8.23 -9.53 13.85
N GLN A 134 -8.49 -10.82 14.01
CA GLN A 134 -7.45 -11.80 14.34
C GLN A 134 -6.37 -11.81 13.25
N THR A 135 -6.77 -11.88 11.98
CA THR A 135 -5.85 -11.87 10.84
C THR A 135 -5.02 -10.59 10.78
N LEU A 136 -5.63 -9.43 11.08
CA LEU A 136 -4.93 -8.15 11.13
C LEU A 136 -3.89 -8.12 12.26
N LYS A 137 -4.23 -8.65 13.44
CA LYS A 137 -3.33 -8.71 14.61
C LYS A 137 -2.17 -9.69 14.45
N GLU A 138 -2.33 -10.71 13.61
CA GLU A 138 -1.27 -11.68 13.29
C GLU A 138 -0.28 -11.18 12.22
N ALA A 139 -0.55 -10.04 11.58
CA ALA A 139 0.27 -9.51 10.50
C ALA A 139 1.48 -8.73 11.01
N ASP A 140 2.61 -8.89 10.34
CA ASP A 140 3.85 -8.14 10.59
C ASP A 140 3.85 -6.76 9.90
N GLY A 141 2.94 -6.55 8.95
CA GLY A 141 2.75 -5.29 8.25
C GLY A 141 1.37 -5.20 7.59
N VAL A 142 0.89 -3.99 7.37
CA VAL A 142 -0.43 -3.67 6.78
C VAL A 142 -0.22 -2.93 5.46
N LEU A 143 -0.92 -3.37 4.42
CA LEU A 143 -0.95 -2.72 3.11
C LEU A 143 -2.39 -2.39 2.73
N VAL A 144 -2.65 -1.10 2.45
CA VAL A 144 -3.91 -0.60 1.91
C VAL A 144 -3.69 -0.19 0.45
N PRO A 145 -4.16 -0.98 -0.54
CA PRO A 145 -3.93 -0.69 -1.94
C PRO A 145 -4.88 0.42 -2.43
N GLY A 146 -4.68 0.83 -3.69
CA GLY A 146 -5.61 1.72 -4.39
C GLY A 146 -7.03 1.15 -4.44
N GLY A 147 -8.00 2.04 -4.59
CA GLY A 147 -9.41 1.69 -4.70
C GLY A 147 -10.24 2.86 -5.21
N PHE A 148 -11.54 2.64 -5.33
CA PHE A 148 -12.51 3.65 -5.75
C PHE A 148 -13.86 3.42 -5.08
N GLY A 149 -14.58 4.52 -4.83
CA GLY A 149 -15.88 4.51 -4.16
C GLY A 149 -15.81 4.23 -2.66
N SER A 150 -16.94 4.44 -1.98
CA SER A 150 -17.05 4.44 -0.51
C SER A 150 -16.96 3.06 0.16
N ARG A 151 -17.05 1.98 -0.60
CA ARG A 151 -17.14 0.63 -0.05
C ARG A 151 -15.86 0.20 0.66
N GLY A 152 -15.99 -0.20 1.93
CA GLY A 152 -14.88 -0.65 2.77
C GLY A 152 -13.94 0.47 3.20
N VAL A 153 -14.30 1.75 3.02
CA VAL A 153 -13.48 2.89 3.45
C VAL A 153 -13.30 2.89 4.97
N GLU A 154 -14.37 2.73 5.74
CA GLU A 154 -14.31 2.74 7.20
C GLU A 154 -13.44 1.60 7.76
N GLY A 155 -13.51 0.39 7.19
CA GLY A 155 -12.62 -0.70 7.57
C GLY A 155 -11.14 -0.45 7.26
N LYS A 156 -10.84 0.23 6.15
CA LYS A 156 -9.46 0.65 5.84
C LYS A 156 -8.96 1.72 6.80
N ILE A 157 -9.82 2.66 7.21
CA ILE A 157 -9.51 3.66 8.25
C ILE A 157 -9.16 2.95 9.56
N LEU A 158 -9.96 1.96 9.98
CA LEU A 158 -9.69 1.16 11.18
C LEU A 158 -8.35 0.39 11.08
N ALA A 159 -8.02 -0.17 9.92
CA ALA A 159 -6.73 -0.83 9.71
C ALA A 159 -5.55 0.15 9.77
N ALA A 160 -5.69 1.33 9.17
CA ALA A 160 -4.67 2.39 9.22
C ALA A 160 -4.47 2.92 10.64
N GLN A 161 -5.56 3.07 11.41
CA GLN A 161 -5.54 3.43 12.82
C GLN A 161 -4.81 2.37 13.65
N TYR A 162 -5.20 1.10 13.50
CA TYR A 162 -4.57 -0.01 14.19
C TYR A 162 -3.06 -0.04 13.93
N ALA A 163 -2.65 0.12 12.67
CA ALA A 163 -1.24 0.13 12.30
C ALA A 163 -0.50 1.28 12.99
N ARG A 164 -1.05 2.50 12.96
CA ARG A 164 -0.48 3.69 13.62
C ARG A 164 -0.33 3.49 15.12
N GLU A 165 -1.38 3.07 15.81
CA GLU A 165 -1.43 2.99 17.26
C GLU A 165 -0.62 1.82 17.82
N LYS A 166 -0.55 0.69 17.11
CA LYS A 166 0.22 -0.49 17.51
C LYS A 166 1.63 -0.53 16.91
N LYS A 167 2.04 0.54 16.21
CA LYS A 167 3.34 0.65 15.54
C LYS A 167 3.63 -0.50 14.56
N VAL A 168 2.59 -1.02 13.90
CA VAL A 168 2.72 -2.05 12.86
C VAL A 168 3.05 -1.37 11.53
N PRO A 169 4.12 -1.77 10.82
CA PRO A 169 4.49 -1.21 9.52
C PRO A 169 3.29 -1.06 8.57
N TYR A 170 3.05 0.16 8.09
CA TYR A 170 1.94 0.52 7.21
C TYR A 170 2.45 1.00 5.86
N PHE A 171 1.82 0.52 4.79
CA PHE A 171 1.99 1.07 3.46
C PHE A 171 0.66 1.35 2.75
N GLY A 172 0.39 2.62 2.47
CA GLY A 172 -0.77 3.06 1.69
C GLY A 172 -0.43 3.38 0.24
N ILE A 173 -1.24 2.92 -0.72
CA ILE A 173 -1.09 3.23 -2.15
C ILE A 173 -2.32 3.99 -2.64
N CYS A 174 -2.13 5.15 -3.25
CA CYS A 174 -3.20 6.00 -3.81
C CYS A 174 -4.27 6.27 -2.75
N LEU A 175 -5.43 5.60 -2.81
CA LEU A 175 -6.45 5.62 -1.76
C LEU A 175 -5.87 5.33 -0.36
N GLY A 176 -4.86 4.46 -0.22
CA GLY A 176 -4.22 4.20 1.08
C GLY A 176 -3.55 5.43 1.71
N LEU A 177 -3.05 6.39 0.92
CA LEU A 177 -2.56 7.68 1.42
C LEU A 177 -3.70 8.55 1.93
N GLN A 178 -4.78 8.62 1.15
CA GLN A 178 -5.99 9.36 1.52
C GLN A 178 -6.61 8.82 2.82
N ILE A 179 -6.70 7.50 2.95
CA ILE A 179 -7.22 6.83 4.15
C ILE A 179 -6.37 7.18 5.38
N ALA A 180 -5.05 7.13 5.26
CA ALA A 180 -4.14 7.50 6.36
C ALA A 180 -4.35 8.95 6.81
N ALA A 181 -4.47 9.90 5.88
CA ALA A 181 -4.73 11.29 6.21
C ALA A 181 -6.11 11.49 6.86
N ILE A 182 -7.15 10.80 6.38
CA ILE A 182 -8.50 10.84 6.95
C ILE A 182 -8.49 10.30 8.39
N GLU A 183 -7.87 9.14 8.59
CA GLU A 183 -7.71 8.52 9.90
C GLU A 183 -7.03 9.47 10.89
N TYR A 184 -5.92 10.09 10.48
CA TYR A 184 -5.15 11.00 11.32
C TYR A 184 -5.92 12.27 11.67
N ALA A 185 -6.65 12.83 10.70
CA ALA A 185 -7.52 13.98 10.94
C ALA A 185 -8.61 13.65 11.98
N ARG A 186 -9.23 12.47 11.89
CA ARG A 186 -10.27 12.05 12.84
C ARG A 186 -9.71 11.81 14.24
N ASN A 187 -8.63 11.03 14.33
CA ASN A 187 -8.20 10.44 15.60
C ASN A 187 -7.11 11.26 16.31
N VAL A 188 -6.31 12.04 15.59
CA VAL A 188 -5.24 12.87 16.17
C VAL A 188 -5.63 14.34 16.23
N LEU A 189 -6.20 14.89 15.14
CA LEU A 189 -6.67 16.29 15.14
C LEU A 189 -8.06 16.47 15.77
N GLY A 190 -8.78 15.39 16.06
CA GLY A 190 -10.12 15.43 16.63
C GLY A 190 -11.19 15.97 15.66
N LEU A 191 -10.90 16.02 14.36
CA LEU A 191 -11.84 16.44 13.33
C LEU A 191 -12.85 15.31 13.09
N LYS A 192 -13.87 15.26 13.94
CA LYS A 192 -14.92 14.24 13.86
C LYS A 192 -15.58 14.25 12.48
N ASN A 193 -15.89 13.07 11.96
CA ASN A 193 -16.50 12.87 10.64
C ASN A 193 -15.66 13.36 9.45
N ALA A 194 -14.40 13.75 9.64
CA ALA A 194 -13.55 14.18 8.53
C ALA A 194 -13.44 13.09 7.47
N ASN A 195 -13.60 13.45 6.19
CA ASN A 195 -13.67 12.46 5.12
C ASN A 195 -13.22 13.02 3.76
N SER A 196 -13.34 12.18 2.73
CA SER A 196 -13.13 12.57 1.34
C SER A 196 -14.40 13.11 0.71
N ALA A 197 -14.26 14.20 -0.05
CA ALA A 197 -15.29 14.69 -0.95
C ALA A 197 -15.66 13.68 -2.06
N GLU A 198 -14.87 12.63 -2.28
CA GLU A 198 -15.25 11.52 -3.17
C GLU A 198 -16.44 10.71 -2.61
N PHE A 199 -16.53 10.58 -1.29
CA PHE A 199 -17.51 9.70 -0.64
C PHE A 199 -18.70 10.48 -0.08
N ASP A 200 -18.44 11.69 0.40
CA ASP A 200 -19.44 12.61 0.94
C ASP A 200 -19.04 14.04 0.55
N GLU A 201 -19.73 14.61 -0.45
CA GLU A 201 -19.44 15.95 -0.97
C GLU A 201 -19.77 17.05 0.04
N ASP A 202 -20.67 16.79 0.99
CA ASP A 202 -21.17 17.77 1.97
C ASP A 202 -20.47 17.64 3.33
N VAL A 203 -19.48 16.75 3.46
CA VAL A 203 -18.72 16.56 4.70
C VAL A 203 -18.09 17.88 5.17
N GLU A 204 -18.24 18.18 6.47
CA GLU A 204 -17.75 19.42 7.08
C GLU A 204 -16.22 19.55 6.97
N HIS A 205 -15.49 18.47 7.25
CA HIS A 205 -14.04 18.44 7.23
C HIS A 205 -13.52 17.61 6.05
N LYS A 206 -13.38 18.26 4.89
CA LYS A 206 -12.86 17.67 3.65
C LYS A 206 -11.35 17.49 3.71
N VAL A 207 -10.89 16.31 4.14
CA VAL A 207 -9.47 15.93 4.15
C VAL A 207 -8.95 15.72 2.74
N VAL A 208 -9.82 15.21 1.87
CA VAL A 208 -9.51 14.91 0.48
C VAL A 208 -10.51 15.65 -0.40
N VAL A 209 -10.01 16.36 -1.42
CA VAL A 209 -10.80 17.23 -2.30
C VAL A 209 -10.57 16.89 -3.76
N TYR A 210 -11.57 17.15 -4.59
CA TYR A 210 -11.45 17.02 -6.04
C TYR A 210 -10.54 18.11 -6.59
N MET A 211 -9.40 17.73 -7.17
CA MET A 211 -8.39 18.67 -7.67
C MET A 211 -7.79 18.16 -9.00
N PRO A 212 -8.60 18.14 -10.08
CA PRO A 212 -8.19 17.57 -11.35
C PRO A 212 -7.07 18.37 -12.02
N GLU A 213 -6.34 17.74 -12.93
CA GLU A 213 -5.42 18.46 -13.81
C GLU A 213 -6.23 19.20 -14.90
N ILE A 214 -5.87 20.46 -15.14
CA ILE A 214 -6.43 21.23 -16.26
C ILE A 214 -5.59 20.94 -17.49
N SER A 215 -6.20 20.39 -18.53
CA SER A 215 -5.53 20.14 -19.81
C SER A 215 -5.86 21.22 -20.83
N LYS A 216 -4.86 21.64 -21.61
CA LYS A 216 -5.07 22.50 -22.79
C LYS A 216 -5.71 21.74 -23.96
N THR A 217 -5.63 20.41 -23.98
CA THR A 217 -6.11 19.56 -25.09
C THR A 217 -7.43 18.84 -24.80
N HIS A 218 -7.83 18.73 -23.54
CA HIS A 218 -9.07 18.09 -23.13
C HIS A 218 -9.89 19.08 -22.30
N MET A 219 -11.14 19.33 -22.71
CA MET A 219 -12.06 20.18 -21.97
C MET A 219 -12.56 19.48 -20.70
N GLY A 220 -12.58 20.20 -19.58
CA GLY A 220 -12.99 19.69 -18.26
C GLY A 220 -11.83 19.27 -17.37
N GLY A 221 -12.13 18.86 -16.14
CA GLY A 221 -11.15 18.36 -15.19
C GLY A 221 -10.64 16.98 -15.60
N THR A 222 -9.35 16.87 -15.93
CA THR A 222 -8.74 15.60 -16.32
C THR A 222 -8.13 14.85 -15.13
N MET A 223 -8.04 13.53 -15.24
CA MET A 223 -7.41 12.67 -14.24
C MET A 223 -5.89 12.88 -14.26
N ARG A 224 -5.26 12.98 -13.09
CA ARG A 224 -3.80 12.92 -12.97
C ARG A 224 -3.34 11.51 -13.37
N LEU A 225 -2.73 11.42 -14.55
CA LEU A 225 -2.46 10.15 -15.22
C LEU A 225 -1.05 10.09 -15.82
N GLY A 226 -0.41 8.93 -15.69
CA GLY A 226 0.87 8.66 -16.33
C GLY A 226 2.05 9.01 -15.44
N SER A 227 3.23 9.14 -16.05
CA SER A 227 4.45 9.46 -15.31
C SER A 227 4.45 10.94 -14.91
N ARG A 228 4.64 11.21 -13.62
CA ARG A 228 4.82 12.56 -13.08
C ARG A 228 6.04 12.58 -12.15
N ALA A 229 6.66 13.74 -12.02
CA ALA A 229 7.74 13.94 -11.06
C ALA A 229 7.15 14.18 -9.67
N THR A 230 7.79 13.61 -8.66
CA THR A 230 7.54 13.85 -7.24
C THR A 230 8.86 14.29 -6.61
N LYS A 231 8.92 15.53 -6.15
CA LYS A 231 10.11 16.13 -5.53
C LYS A 231 10.11 15.86 -4.04
N PHE A 232 11.25 15.44 -3.51
CA PHE A 232 11.42 15.31 -2.06
C PHE A 232 11.65 16.68 -1.43
N VAL A 233 10.76 17.08 -0.52
CA VAL A 233 10.92 18.33 0.24
C VAL A 233 11.71 18.12 1.54
N HIS A 234 11.73 16.89 2.05
CA HIS A 234 12.52 16.49 3.22
C HIS A 234 13.59 15.47 2.80
N LYS A 235 14.84 15.92 2.58
CA LYS A 235 15.91 15.06 2.03
C LYS A 235 16.32 13.90 2.96
N ASP A 236 16.11 14.04 4.27
CA ASP A 236 16.47 13.02 5.26
C ASP A 236 15.37 11.98 5.52
N CYS A 237 14.25 12.04 4.79
CA CYS A 237 13.13 11.12 4.95
C CYS A 237 13.49 9.68 4.54
N LEU A 238 12.69 8.72 5.00
CA LEU A 238 12.98 7.30 4.78
C LEU A 238 12.88 6.93 3.30
N LEU A 239 11.87 7.44 2.60
CA LEU A 239 11.67 7.13 1.18
C LEU A 239 12.76 7.74 0.31
N ALA A 240 13.19 8.99 0.55
CA ALA A 240 14.33 9.57 -0.16
C ALA A 240 15.55 8.65 -0.06
N LYS A 241 15.85 8.16 1.16
CA LYS A 241 16.88 7.14 1.38
C LYS A 241 16.60 5.92 0.53
N LEU A 242 15.46 5.22 0.69
CA LEU A 242 15.12 4.03 -0.10
C LEU A 242 15.28 4.22 -1.61
N TYR A 243 14.93 5.39 -2.15
CA TYR A 243 15.03 5.70 -3.57
C TYR A 243 16.44 5.98 -4.10
N GLY A 244 17.41 6.33 -3.26
CA GLY A 244 18.72 6.73 -3.78
C GLY A 244 19.34 7.94 -3.10
N ASN A 245 18.56 8.69 -2.32
CA ASN A 245 18.73 10.12 -2.07
C ASN A 245 18.63 10.97 -3.35
N ASP A 246 17.84 10.49 -4.33
CA ASP A 246 17.47 11.28 -5.51
C ASP A 246 16.66 12.51 -5.06
N GLU A 247 16.80 13.64 -5.76
CA GLU A 247 16.03 14.86 -5.43
C GLU A 247 14.55 14.75 -5.82
N GLU A 248 14.26 13.94 -6.84
CA GLU A 248 12.92 13.66 -7.31
C GLU A 248 12.81 12.25 -7.89
N VAL A 249 11.59 11.72 -7.94
CA VAL A 249 11.28 10.41 -8.53
C VAL A 249 10.15 10.54 -9.54
N HIS A 250 10.21 9.76 -10.61
CA HIS A 250 9.16 9.70 -11.61
C HIS A 250 8.29 8.46 -11.43
N GLU A 251 7.10 8.58 -10.86
CA GLU A 251 6.18 7.47 -10.64
C GLU A 251 4.89 7.62 -11.45
N ARG A 252 4.09 6.56 -11.51
CA ARG A 252 2.85 6.54 -12.30
C ARG A 252 1.63 6.86 -11.44
N HIS A 253 0.82 7.81 -11.87
CA HIS A 253 -0.40 8.23 -11.18
C HIS A 253 -1.63 7.81 -11.99
N ARG A 254 -2.74 7.61 -11.28
CA ARG A 254 -4.08 7.35 -11.84
C ARG A 254 -5.15 7.68 -10.80
N HIS A 255 -5.37 8.97 -10.54
CA HIS A 255 -6.34 9.43 -9.54
C HIS A 255 -6.83 10.86 -9.85
N ARG A 256 -7.81 11.35 -9.08
CA ARG A 256 -8.46 12.66 -9.29
C ARG A 256 -8.59 13.52 -8.04
N TYR A 257 -8.24 12.95 -6.89
CA TYR A 257 -8.53 13.51 -5.58
C TYR A 257 -7.23 13.63 -4.81
N GLU A 258 -7.03 14.78 -4.19
CA GLU A 258 -5.79 15.13 -3.51
C GLU A 258 -6.07 15.48 -2.04
N ILE A 259 -5.05 15.40 -1.19
CA ILE A 259 -5.13 15.96 0.16
C ILE A 259 -5.44 17.45 0.05
N ASN A 260 -6.41 17.91 0.83
CA ASN A 260 -6.82 19.31 0.87
C ASN A 260 -5.64 20.18 1.37
N PRO A 261 -5.08 21.08 0.54
CA PRO A 261 -3.92 21.88 0.91
C PRO A 261 -4.16 22.76 2.15
N THR A 262 -5.42 23.12 2.42
CA THR A 262 -5.77 23.93 3.60
C THR A 262 -5.60 23.19 4.93
N LEU A 263 -5.60 21.85 4.92
CA LEU A 263 -5.43 21.02 6.11
C LEU A 263 -3.98 20.54 6.29
N VAL A 264 -3.15 20.63 5.24
CA VAL A 264 -1.75 20.18 5.26
C VAL A 264 -0.95 20.78 6.43
N PRO A 265 -0.99 22.11 6.69
CA PRO A 265 -0.24 22.67 7.82
C PRO A 265 -0.63 22.07 9.17
N LYS A 266 -1.92 21.80 9.40
CA LYS A 266 -2.42 21.19 10.64
C LYS A 266 -1.97 19.73 10.79
N LEU A 267 -1.96 18.98 9.69
CA LEU A 267 -1.48 17.60 9.67
C LEU A 267 0.03 17.53 9.95
N GLU A 268 0.82 18.40 9.30
CA GLU A 268 2.28 18.49 9.49
C GLU A 268 2.65 18.93 10.91
N GLU A 269 1.96 19.94 11.46
CA GLU A 269 2.17 20.39 12.85
C GLU A 269 1.87 19.28 13.87
N ALA A 270 0.88 18.43 13.60
CA ALA A 270 0.56 17.29 14.44
C ALA A 270 1.48 16.07 14.23
N GLY A 271 2.45 16.12 13.31
CA GLY A 271 3.48 15.09 13.13
C GLY A 271 3.37 14.22 11.86
N MET A 272 2.31 14.39 11.05
CA MET A 272 2.16 13.71 9.76
C MET A 272 2.82 14.54 8.65
N LYS A 273 3.99 14.12 8.19
CA LYS A 273 4.78 14.88 7.21
C LYS A 273 4.47 14.50 5.78
N PHE A 274 4.36 15.49 4.91
CA PHE A 274 4.29 15.28 3.46
C PHE A 274 5.66 15.50 2.83
N VAL A 275 6.46 14.44 2.78
CA VAL A 275 7.88 14.45 2.39
C VAL A 275 8.11 14.52 0.89
N GLY A 276 7.08 14.25 0.08
CA GLY A 276 7.12 14.33 -1.37
C GLY A 276 5.94 15.12 -1.90
N ARG A 277 6.21 16.07 -2.82
CA ARG A 277 5.20 16.92 -3.44
C ARG A 277 5.33 16.91 -4.96
N ASP A 278 4.28 17.34 -5.66
CA ASP A 278 4.37 17.55 -7.11
C ASP A 278 5.30 18.72 -7.47
N ASP A 279 5.43 18.98 -8.77
CA ASP A 279 6.29 20.01 -9.31
C ASP A 279 5.84 21.44 -8.96
N THR A 280 4.54 21.64 -8.74
CA THR A 280 3.97 22.92 -8.25
C THR A 280 4.06 23.07 -6.74
N GLY A 281 4.21 21.96 -6.00
CA GLY A 281 4.23 21.94 -4.54
C GLY A 281 2.84 21.99 -3.90
N GLU A 282 1.77 21.95 -4.71
CA GLU A 282 0.38 22.02 -4.25
C GLU A 282 -0.17 20.65 -3.86
N ARG A 283 0.30 19.57 -4.51
CA ARG A 283 -0.17 18.20 -4.27
C ARG A 283 0.80 17.44 -3.40
N MET A 284 0.26 16.78 -2.38
CA MET A 284 1.03 15.93 -1.48
C MET A 284 1.06 14.51 -2.02
N GLU A 285 2.25 14.02 -2.35
CA GLU A 285 2.43 12.74 -3.08
C GLU A 285 3.02 11.63 -2.20
N ILE A 286 3.76 11.99 -1.15
CA ILE A 286 4.37 11.04 -0.21
C ILE A 286 4.14 11.51 1.22
N LEU A 287 3.60 10.62 2.05
CA LEU A 287 3.33 10.80 3.47
C LEU A 287 4.26 9.90 4.29
N GLU A 288 4.85 10.45 5.34
CA GLU A 288 5.56 9.73 6.39
C GLU A 288 5.07 10.19 7.77
N LEU A 289 4.99 9.27 8.73
CA LEU A 289 4.74 9.61 10.14
C LEU A 289 6.03 9.48 10.95
N ASP A 290 6.37 10.52 11.72
CA ASP A 290 7.47 10.47 12.66
C ASP A 290 7.22 9.44 13.78
N GLU A 291 8.30 8.97 14.42
CA GLU A 291 8.25 8.04 15.58
C GLU A 291 7.56 6.69 15.35
N HIS A 292 7.24 6.35 14.10
CA HIS A 292 6.70 5.07 13.68
C HIS A 292 7.76 4.29 12.87
N PRO A 293 7.95 2.98 13.07
CA PRO A 293 9.00 2.21 12.40
C PRO A 293 8.92 2.27 10.87
N TYR A 294 7.69 2.21 10.34
CA TYR A 294 7.41 2.43 8.92
C TYR A 294 5.94 2.80 8.74
N TYR A 295 5.59 4.09 8.65
CA TYR A 295 4.23 4.51 8.30
C TYR A 295 4.33 5.39 7.07
N VAL A 296 4.21 4.75 5.91
CA VAL A 296 4.44 5.39 4.64
C VAL A 296 3.19 5.29 3.81
N ALA A 297 2.86 6.34 3.07
CA ALA A 297 1.91 6.21 1.99
C ALA A 297 2.35 7.03 0.78
N THR A 298 1.94 6.58 -0.40
CA THR A 298 2.24 7.24 -1.66
C THR A 298 0.98 7.40 -2.47
N GLN A 299 0.82 8.54 -3.12
CA GLN A 299 -0.32 8.82 -3.96
C GLN A 299 -0.16 8.20 -5.37
N TYR A 300 1.08 8.06 -5.85
CA TYR A 300 1.40 7.26 -7.03
C TYR A 300 1.24 5.75 -6.79
N HIS A 301 1.36 4.99 -7.88
CA HIS A 301 1.34 3.53 -7.94
C HIS A 301 2.75 2.95 -8.15
N PRO A 302 3.52 2.70 -7.06
CA PRO A 302 4.90 2.24 -7.17
C PRO A 302 5.03 0.80 -7.65
N GLU A 303 3.92 0.06 -7.71
CA GLU A 303 3.88 -1.32 -8.16
C GLU A 303 4.19 -1.48 -9.66
N PHE A 304 3.98 -0.44 -10.47
CA PHE A 304 4.21 -0.54 -11.92
C PHE A 304 5.69 -0.46 -12.32
N LYS A 305 6.53 0.08 -11.44
CA LYS A 305 7.98 0.25 -11.70
C LYS A 305 8.86 -0.80 -11.03
N THR A 306 8.27 -1.73 -10.28
CA THR A 306 8.99 -2.88 -9.69
C THR A 306 9.66 -3.73 -10.78
N ARG A 307 10.83 -4.29 -10.47
CA ARG A 307 11.52 -5.31 -11.28
C ARG A 307 12.06 -6.41 -10.37
N PRO A 308 12.21 -7.65 -10.84
CA PRO A 308 12.75 -8.75 -10.01
C PRO A 308 14.10 -8.45 -9.35
N HIS A 309 15.01 -7.76 -10.05
CA HIS A 309 16.34 -7.39 -9.54
C HIS A 309 16.39 -5.99 -8.90
N ARG A 310 15.30 -5.23 -9.01
CA ARG A 310 15.18 -3.86 -8.47
C ARG A 310 13.76 -3.69 -7.93
N PRO A 311 13.48 -4.20 -6.73
CA PRO A 311 12.15 -4.12 -6.15
C PRO A 311 11.76 -2.65 -5.97
N SER A 312 10.45 -2.41 -5.97
CA SER A 312 9.92 -1.08 -5.73
C SER A 312 10.29 -0.59 -4.32
N PRO A 313 10.91 0.60 -4.17
CA PRO A 313 11.47 1.02 -2.88
C PRO A 313 10.46 1.10 -1.71
N PRO A 314 9.22 1.61 -1.88
CA PRO A 314 8.23 1.58 -0.80
C PRO A 314 7.80 0.16 -0.37
N PHE A 315 7.76 -0.79 -1.31
CA PHE A 315 7.47 -2.19 -0.97
C PHE A 315 8.65 -2.85 -0.24
N LEU A 316 9.88 -2.57 -0.68
CA LEU A 316 11.08 -3.05 0.02
C LEU A 316 11.13 -2.49 1.45
N GLY A 317 10.86 -1.20 1.63
CA GLY A 317 10.79 -0.55 2.93
C GLY A 317 9.80 -1.24 3.87
N LEU A 318 8.59 -1.54 3.39
CA LEU A 318 7.58 -2.26 4.16
C LEU A 318 8.08 -3.64 4.61
N LEU A 319 8.65 -4.44 3.69
CA LEU A 319 9.13 -5.79 4.01
C LEU A 319 10.32 -5.76 4.97
N LEU A 320 11.24 -4.81 4.82
CA LEU A 320 12.36 -4.63 5.74
C LEU A 320 11.86 -4.23 7.13
N ALA A 321 10.85 -3.37 7.22
CA ALA A 321 10.26 -2.96 8.49
C ALA A 321 9.52 -4.11 9.18
N ALA A 322 8.65 -4.80 8.43
CA ALA A 322 7.87 -5.94 8.92
C ALA A 322 8.76 -7.11 9.38
N SER A 323 9.95 -7.24 8.82
CA SER A 323 10.92 -8.28 9.20
C SER A 323 11.99 -7.84 10.22
N GLY A 324 11.92 -6.61 10.72
CA GLY A 324 12.91 -6.06 11.67
C GLY A 324 14.29 -5.78 11.05
N GLN A 325 14.41 -5.77 9.72
CA GLN A 325 15.67 -5.58 8.99
C GLN A 325 15.94 -4.12 8.61
N LEU A 326 14.97 -3.21 8.80
CA LEU A 326 15.06 -1.82 8.30
C LEU A 326 16.24 -1.04 8.90
N GLU A 327 16.49 -1.13 10.21
CA GLU A 327 17.59 -0.40 10.85
C GLU A 327 18.96 -0.93 10.40
N SER A 328 19.12 -2.26 10.36
CA SER A 328 20.33 -2.90 9.82
C SER A 328 20.57 -2.50 8.36
N TRP A 329 19.50 -2.38 7.57
CA TRP A 329 19.60 -1.90 6.19
C TRP A 329 20.07 -0.44 6.11
N LYS A 330 19.54 0.46 6.96
CA LYS A 330 19.96 1.87 7.05
C LYS A 330 21.44 1.99 7.39
N GLU A 331 21.91 1.25 8.40
CA GLU A 331 23.32 1.24 8.83
C GLU A 331 24.26 0.74 7.72
N ASN A 332 23.90 -0.37 7.09
CA ASN A 332 24.71 -0.97 6.02
C ASN A 332 24.81 -0.06 4.79
N ARG A 333 23.76 0.70 4.50
CA ARG A 333 23.77 1.69 3.42
C ARG A 333 24.68 2.88 3.74
N GLY A 334 24.66 3.36 4.99
CA GLY A 334 25.59 4.41 5.44
C GLY A 334 27.06 4.01 5.31
N ARG A 335 27.37 2.71 5.48
CA ARG A 335 28.73 2.16 5.30
C ARG A 335 29.13 1.93 3.85
N LYS A 336 28.18 1.68 2.95
CA LYS A 336 28.47 1.26 1.57
C LYS A 336 28.45 2.38 0.52
N GLY A 337 28.09 3.62 0.88
CA GLY A 337 28.25 4.78 -0.01
C GLY A 337 27.75 4.55 -1.44
N LEU A 338 26.41 4.47 -1.61
CA LEU A 338 25.68 4.26 -2.87
C LEU A 338 25.90 2.90 -3.57
N PHE A 339 24.80 2.42 -4.18
CA PHE A 339 24.79 1.34 -5.17
C PHE A 339 24.74 1.93 -6.57
#